data_AF-A0A286TTS7-F1
#
_entry.id   AF-A0A286TTS7-F1
#
_cell.length_a   1.000
_cell.length_b   1.000
_cell.length_c   1.000
_cell.angle_alpha   90.00
_cell.angle_beta   90.00
_cell.angle_gamma   90.00
#
_symmetry.space_group_name_H-M   'P 1'
#
loop_
_entity.id
_entity.type
_entity.pdbx_description
1 polymer ?
#
loop_
_entity_poly.entity_id
_entity_poly.type
_entity_poly.pdbx_seq_one_letter_code
_entity_poly.pdbx_strand_id
1 'polypeptide(L)'
;MISWLTEAGIDHTIVPEYFLSLQLEKATKMFIDAVSVTHDKQVVAVVGTANVVSYCHINHIPVYLFVKALQLSHQPFTRQHIYLKVVDMVQDSCVYPLTKHSHDLIDLKLVDNLITENGEVGIGTL
;
A
#
# COMPACT_ATOMS: atom_id res chain seq x y z
N MET A 1 -0.13 -12.44 9.23
CA MET A 1 -1.42 -11.72 9.22
C MET A 1 -2.59 -12.69 9.21
N ILE A 2 -2.76 -13.53 8.19
CA ILE A 2 -3.89 -14.49 8.11
C ILE A 2 -3.96 -15.43 9.33
N SER A 3 -2.81 -16.00 9.73
CA SER A 3 -2.74 -16.87 10.92
C SER A 3 -3.22 -16.15 12.18
N TRP A 4 -2.77 -14.90 12.39
CA TRP A 4 -3.17 -14.09 13.53
C TRP A 4 -4.66 -13.76 13.54
N LEU A 5 -5.26 -13.41 12.38
CA LEU A 5 -6.71 -13.18 12.28
C LEU A 5 -7.50 -14.45 12.64
N THR A 6 -7.01 -15.61 12.19
CA THR A 6 -7.61 -16.92 12.49
C THR A 6 -7.54 -17.24 13.97
N GLU A 7 -6.37 -17.08 14.58
CA GLU A 7 -6.13 -17.33 16.02
C GLU A 7 -6.96 -16.39 16.91
N ALA A 8 -7.16 -15.14 16.47
CA ALA A 8 -7.98 -14.17 17.17
C ALA A 8 -9.50 -14.39 16.99
N GLY A 9 -9.92 -15.36 16.17
CA GLY A 9 -11.33 -15.62 15.88
C GLY A 9 -12.02 -14.51 15.09
N ILE A 10 -11.24 -13.74 14.30
CA ILE A 10 -11.76 -12.65 13.48
C ILE A 10 -12.20 -13.24 12.14
N ASP A 11 -13.47 -13.02 11.79
CA ASP A 11 -14.00 -13.42 10.48
C ASP A 11 -13.24 -12.70 9.35
N HIS A 12 -12.82 -13.46 8.35
CA HIS A 12 -12.01 -12.92 7.26
C HIS A 12 -12.17 -13.73 5.98
N THR A 13 -12.08 -13.02 4.84
CA THR A 13 -12.05 -13.62 3.51
C THR A 13 -10.71 -13.34 2.86
N ILE A 14 -10.10 -14.38 2.26
CA ILE A 14 -8.84 -14.25 1.52
C ILE A 14 -9.18 -14.06 0.04
N VAL A 15 -8.82 -12.91 -0.50
CA VAL A 15 -9.07 -12.56 -1.91
C VAL A 15 -7.71 -12.29 -2.58
N PRO A 16 -7.36 -13.02 -3.65
CA PRO A 16 -6.20 -12.67 -4.46
C PRO A 16 -6.39 -11.29 -5.10
N GLU A 17 -5.31 -10.52 -5.28
CA GLU A 17 -5.35 -9.15 -5.84
C GLU A 17 -6.10 -9.10 -7.19
N TYR A 18 -5.90 -10.08 -8.06
CA TYR A 18 -6.56 -10.16 -9.37
C TYR A 18 -8.08 -10.43 -9.32
N PHE A 19 -8.63 -10.78 -8.15
CA PHE A 19 -10.07 -10.91 -7.92
C PHE A 19 -10.64 -9.81 -7.03
N LEU A 20 -9.83 -8.82 -6.67
CA LEU A 20 -10.26 -7.73 -5.80
C LEU A 20 -11.49 -6.99 -6.36
N SER A 21 -11.56 -6.82 -7.68
CA SER A 21 -12.67 -6.12 -8.33
C SER A 21 -14.05 -6.72 -8.10
N LEU A 22 -14.11 -8.02 -7.84
CA LEU A 22 -15.36 -8.74 -7.58
C LEU A 22 -15.79 -8.69 -6.11
N GLN A 23 -14.91 -8.23 -5.22
CA GLN A 23 -15.12 -8.25 -3.77
C GLN A 23 -15.04 -6.87 -3.13
N LEU A 24 -14.47 -5.88 -3.83
CA LEU A 24 -14.12 -4.59 -3.25
C LEU A 24 -15.34 -3.84 -2.70
N GLU A 25 -16.50 -3.94 -3.34
CA GLU A 25 -17.75 -3.32 -2.88
C GLU A 25 -18.19 -3.75 -1.47
N LYS A 26 -17.71 -4.90 -0.98
CA LYS A 26 -17.98 -5.36 0.40
C LYS A 26 -17.13 -4.62 1.43
N ALA A 27 -16.04 -3.99 1.03
CA ALA A 27 -15.15 -3.26 1.92
C ALA A 27 -15.66 -1.84 2.13
N THR A 28 -15.66 -1.39 3.39
CA THR A 28 -16.08 -0.02 3.76
C THR A 28 -14.91 0.90 4.07
N LYS A 29 -13.71 0.33 4.27
CA LYS A 29 -12.47 1.03 4.62
C LYS A 29 -11.27 0.22 4.12
N MET A 30 -10.20 0.92 3.76
CA MET A 30 -8.89 0.34 3.50
C MET A 30 -7.90 0.84 4.55
N PHE A 31 -7.18 -0.09 5.19
CA PHE A 31 -6.11 0.23 6.13
C PHE A 31 -4.76 -0.08 5.50
N ILE A 32 -3.86 0.90 5.49
CA ILE A 32 -2.49 0.76 5.00
C ILE A 32 -1.48 1.28 6.02
N ASP A 33 -0.28 0.73 5.94
CA ASP A 33 0.91 1.21 6.64
C ASP A 33 1.94 1.66 5.59
N ALA A 34 2.81 2.59 5.98
CA ALA A 34 3.90 3.06 5.14
C ALA A 34 5.22 2.43 5.55
N VAL A 35 6.09 2.14 4.59
CA VAL A 35 7.52 2.01 4.89
C VAL A 35 8.09 3.37 5.24
N SER A 36 7.69 4.40 4.49
CA SER A 36 8.14 5.78 4.66
C SER A 36 7.12 6.74 4.04
N VAL A 37 6.94 7.93 4.61
CA VAL A 37 6.24 9.05 3.97
C VAL A 37 7.26 10.14 3.72
N THR A 38 7.44 10.51 2.46
CA THR A 38 8.47 11.44 2.04
C THR A 38 8.01 12.89 2.04
N HIS A 39 8.95 13.84 2.14
CA HIS A 39 8.63 15.27 2.16
C HIS A 39 7.94 15.77 0.87
N ASP A 40 8.11 15.07 -0.25
CA ASP A 40 7.41 15.30 -1.52
C ASP A 40 6.06 14.56 -1.60
N LYS A 41 5.50 14.23 -0.43
CA LYS A 41 4.16 13.69 -0.23
C LYS A 41 3.91 12.38 -0.96
N GLN A 42 4.91 11.51 -0.99
CA GLN A 42 4.76 10.14 -1.45
C GLN A 42 4.79 9.18 -0.27
N VAL A 43 3.91 8.20 -0.30
CA VAL A 43 3.91 7.07 0.61
C VAL A 43 4.65 5.93 -0.09
N VAL A 44 5.76 5.49 0.49
CA VAL A 44 6.47 4.28 0.08
C VAL A 44 5.80 3.11 0.78
N ALA A 45 5.29 2.15 0.01
CA ALA A 45 4.57 1.00 0.54
C ALA A 45 5.04 -0.31 -0.10
N VAL A 46 4.60 -1.44 0.45
CA VAL A 46 4.85 -2.75 -0.16
C VAL A 46 4.20 -2.84 -1.55
N VAL A 47 4.82 -3.60 -2.44
CA VAL A 47 4.37 -3.79 -3.83
C VAL A 47 2.92 -4.26 -3.89
N GLY A 48 2.13 -3.70 -4.79
CA GLY A 48 0.71 -3.95 -4.99
C GLY A 48 -0.20 -2.96 -4.24
N THR A 49 0.31 -2.25 -3.23
CA THR A 49 -0.51 -1.32 -2.43
C THR A 49 -1.07 -0.18 -3.29
N ALA A 50 -0.28 0.35 -4.25
CA ALA A 50 -0.75 1.45 -5.10
C ALA A 50 -1.92 1.05 -6.01
N ASN A 51 -1.93 -0.20 -6.48
CA ASN A 51 -3.05 -0.73 -7.27
C ASN A 51 -4.33 -0.77 -6.45
N VAL A 52 -4.25 -1.31 -5.22
CA VAL A 52 -5.41 -1.43 -4.33
C VAL A 52 -5.93 -0.06 -3.91
N VAL A 53 -5.04 0.88 -3.54
CA VAL A 53 -5.42 2.26 -3.20
C VAL A 53 -6.10 2.95 -4.39
N SER A 54 -5.58 2.79 -5.60
CA SER A 54 -6.20 3.36 -6.81
C SER A 54 -7.61 2.81 -7.02
N TYR A 55 -7.80 1.51 -6.77
CA TYR A 55 -9.11 0.88 -6.87
C TYR A 55 -10.08 1.36 -5.79
N CYS A 56 -9.61 1.54 -4.55
CA CYS A 56 -10.39 2.14 -3.47
C CYS A 56 -10.81 3.58 -3.80
N HIS A 57 -9.90 4.39 -4.34
CA HIS A 57 -10.20 5.77 -4.73
C HIS A 57 -11.32 5.84 -5.77
N ILE A 58 -11.28 4.99 -6.81
CA ILE A 58 -12.33 4.92 -7.84
C ILE A 58 -13.68 4.51 -7.25
N ASN A 59 -13.68 3.60 -6.27
CA ASN A 59 -14.89 3.06 -5.65
C ASN A 59 -15.30 3.83 -4.38
N HIS A 60 -14.68 4.98 -4.09
CA HIS A 60 -14.97 5.82 -2.93
C HIS A 60 -14.87 5.09 -1.59
N ILE A 61 -13.92 4.15 -1.49
CA ILE A 61 -13.60 3.46 -0.24
C ILE A 61 -12.52 4.25 0.47
N PRO A 62 -12.77 4.77 1.69
CA PRO A 62 -11.83 5.61 2.38
C PRO A 62 -10.55 4.86 2.76
N VAL A 63 -9.42 5.44 2.41
CA VAL A 63 -8.08 4.94 2.70
C VAL A 63 -7.54 5.61 3.96
N TYR A 64 -7.19 4.77 4.93
CA TYR A 64 -6.60 5.15 6.21
C TYR A 64 -5.15 4.74 6.21
N LEU A 65 -4.27 5.73 6.29
CA LEU A 65 -2.84 5.55 6.39
C LEU A 65 -2.40 5.71 7.83
N PHE A 66 -1.82 4.66 8.41
CA PHE A 66 -1.20 4.70 9.73
C PHE A 66 0.30 4.95 9.59
N VAL A 67 0.80 5.99 10.26
CA VAL A 67 2.20 6.44 10.16
C VAL A 67 2.69 6.85 11.54
N LYS A 68 3.86 6.35 11.93
CA LYS A 68 4.61 6.78 13.11
C LYS A 68 5.56 7.90 12.71
N ALA A 69 5.90 8.81 13.62
CA ALA A 69 6.92 9.84 13.34
C ALA A 69 8.23 9.30 12.75
N LEU A 70 8.66 8.09 13.13
CA LEU A 70 9.87 7.45 12.60
C LEU A 70 9.79 7.05 11.11
N GLN A 71 8.58 6.93 10.56
CA GLN A 71 8.36 6.66 9.13
C GLN A 71 8.33 7.96 8.31
N LEU A 72 8.39 9.15 8.93
CA LEU A 72 8.46 10.42 8.20
C LEU A 72 9.89 10.69 7.74
N SER A 73 10.05 10.91 6.44
CA SER A 73 11.34 11.15 5.80
C SER A 73 11.45 12.57 5.27
N HIS A 74 12.52 13.27 5.68
CA HIS A 74 12.91 14.55 5.10
C HIS A 74 13.49 14.46 3.69
N GLN A 75 13.76 13.24 3.19
CA GLN A 75 14.27 13.01 1.84
C GLN A 75 13.12 12.76 0.84
N PRO A 76 13.29 13.12 -0.45
CA PRO A 76 12.33 12.81 -1.51
C PRO A 76 12.20 11.30 -1.74
N PHE A 77 11.14 10.90 -2.47
CA PHE A 77 10.93 9.49 -2.84
C PHE A 77 12.09 8.92 -3.66
N THR A 78 12.74 9.74 -4.49
CA THR A 78 13.90 9.34 -5.32
C THR A 78 15.11 8.91 -4.50
N ARG A 79 15.14 9.22 -3.20
CA ARG A 79 16.18 8.83 -2.24
C ARG A 79 15.76 7.73 -1.26
N GLN A 80 14.59 7.12 -1.46
CA GLN A 80 14.10 6.02 -0.61
C GLN A 80 14.68 4.65 -1.00
N HIS A 81 15.66 4.63 -1.92
CA HIS A 81 16.33 3.42 -2.39
C HIS A 81 15.35 2.35 -2.90
N ILE A 82 14.37 2.77 -3.71
CA ILE A 82 13.45 1.83 -4.37
C ILE A 82 14.24 1.12 -5.48
N TYR A 83 14.49 -0.16 -5.29
CA TYR A 83 15.36 -0.96 -6.16
C TYR A 83 14.57 -1.61 -7.28
N LEU A 84 15.19 -1.69 -8.45
CA LEU A 84 14.72 -2.49 -9.57
C LEU A 84 15.38 -3.88 -9.49
N LYS A 85 14.58 -4.93 -9.56
CA LYS A 85 15.04 -6.31 -9.70
C LYS A 85 14.48 -6.88 -11.00
N VAL A 86 15.37 -7.39 -11.85
CA VAL A 86 15.00 -8.18 -13.02
C VAL A 86 15.30 -9.64 -12.72
N VAL A 87 14.32 -10.51 -12.93
CA VAL A 87 14.43 -11.96 -12.68
C VAL A 87 13.92 -12.69 -13.92
N ASP A 88 14.71 -13.60 -14.45
CA ASP A 88 14.24 -14.49 -15.51
C ASP A 88 13.18 -15.43 -14.96
N MET A 89 12.00 -15.41 -15.58
CA MET A 89 10.90 -16.29 -15.25
C MET A 89 10.74 -17.31 -16.37
N VAL A 90 10.40 -18.54 -15.98
CA VAL A 90 10.06 -19.62 -16.91
C VAL A 90 8.59 -19.94 -16.74
N GLN A 91 7.82 -19.81 -17.81
CA GLN A 91 6.42 -20.17 -17.84
C GLN A 91 6.09 -20.75 -19.21
N ASP A 92 5.43 -21.92 -19.23
CA ASP A 92 5.01 -22.60 -20.47
C ASP A 92 6.13 -22.71 -21.52
N SER A 93 7.34 -23.07 -21.05
CA SER A 93 8.57 -23.18 -21.86
C SER A 93 9.07 -21.87 -22.50
N CYS A 94 8.47 -20.73 -22.17
CA CYS A 94 8.96 -19.40 -22.51
C CYS A 94 9.82 -18.84 -21.36
N VAL A 95 10.99 -18.28 -21.71
CA VAL A 95 11.83 -17.53 -20.78
C VAL A 95 11.65 -16.05 -21.07
N TYR A 96 11.26 -15.28 -20.07
CA TYR A 96 11.10 -13.83 -20.20
C TYR A 96 11.64 -13.09 -18.98
N PRO A 97 12.18 -11.87 -19.15
CA PRO A 97 12.62 -11.06 -18.03
C PRO A 97 11.42 -10.45 -17.31
N LEU A 98 11.27 -10.73 -16.02
CA LEU A 98 10.29 -10.10 -15.16
C LEU A 98 10.93 -8.97 -14.36
N THR A 99 10.47 -7.75 -14.61
CA THR A 99 10.90 -6.54 -13.90
C THR A 99 10.01 -6.29 -12.69
N LYS A 100 10.61 -6.08 -11.52
CA LYS A 100 9.91 -5.75 -10.26
C LYS A 100 10.60 -4.60 -9.54
N HIS A 101 9.83 -3.69 -8.98
CA HIS A 101 10.33 -2.74 -8.00
C HIS A 101 10.21 -3.30 -6.59
N SER A 102 11.05 -2.84 -5.65
CA SER A 102 10.97 -3.29 -4.25
C SER A 102 9.78 -2.74 -3.49
N HIS A 103 9.23 -1.61 -3.93
CA HIS A 103 8.15 -0.87 -3.27
C HIS A 103 7.31 -0.13 -4.29
N ASP A 104 6.08 0.17 -3.88
CA ASP A 104 5.17 1.06 -4.58
C ASP A 104 5.28 2.50 -4.05
N LEU A 105 4.83 3.43 -4.88
CA LEU A 105 4.63 4.83 -4.52
C LEU A 105 3.16 5.17 -4.63
N ILE A 106 2.64 5.81 -3.58
CA ILE A 106 1.26 6.30 -3.53
C ILE A 106 1.33 7.78 -3.26
N ASP A 107 0.65 8.57 -4.09
CA ASP A 107 0.49 10.00 -3.84
C ASP A 107 -0.38 10.18 -2.58
N LEU A 108 0.12 10.92 -1.59
CA LEU A 108 -0.56 11.12 -0.32
C LEU A 108 -1.97 11.74 -0.50
N LYS A 109 -2.26 12.37 -1.65
CA LYS A 109 -3.61 12.86 -1.98
C LYS A 109 -4.67 11.75 -2.14
N LEU A 110 -4.24 10.50 -2.33
CA LEU A 110 -5.12 9.34 -2.45
C LEU A 110 -5.46 8.71 -1.10
N VAL A 111 -4.89 9.25 -0.03
CA VAL A 111 -5.22 8.90 1.35
C VAL A 111 -6.32 9.84 1.82
N ASP A 112 -7.32 9.31 2.52
CA ASP A 112 -8.42 10.10 3.07
C ASP A 112 -8.16 10.48 4.54
N ASN A 113 -7.57 9.56 5.30
CA ASN A 113 -7.35 9.74 6.74
C ASN A 113 -5.89 9.39 7.08
N LEU A 114 -5.20 10.28 7.78
CA LEU A 114 -3.83 10.09 8.23
C LEU A 114 -3.80 9.95 9.75
N ILE A 115 -3.38 8.79 10.24
CA ILE A 115 -3.39 8.43 11.65
C ILE A 115 -1.96 8.33 12.17
N THR A 116 -1.65 9.10 13.21
CA THR A 116 -0.35 9.11 13.89
C THR A 116 -0.46 8.70 15.34
N GLU A 117 0.66 8.65 16.06
CA GLU A 117 0.66 8.48 17.51
C GLU A 117 -0.11 9.59 18.26
N ASN A 118 -0.32 10.75 17.63
CA ASN A 118 -1.09 11.87 18.19
C ASN A 118 -2.57 11.84 17.77
N GLY A 119 -3.01 10.78 17.09
CA GLY A 119 -4.35 10.65 16.53
C GLY A 119 -4.42 11.06 15.05
N GLU A 120 -5.63 11.36 14.59
CA GLU A 120 -5.87 11.79 13.22
C GLU A 120 -5.36 13.21 13.00
N VAL A 121 -4.57 13.40 11.95
CA VAL A 121 -4.00 14.70 11.58
C VAL A 121 -4.37 15.04 10.15
N GLY A 122 -4.50 16.33 9.85
CA GLY A 122 -4.79 16.78 8.50
C GLY A 122 -3.63 16.46 7.57
N ILE A 123 -3.92 15.91 6.39
CA ILE A 123 -2.89 15.53 5.40
C ILE A 123 -1.99 16.72 4.98
N GLY A 124 -2.53 17.95 5.03
CA GLY A 124 -1.76 19.16 4.77
C GLY A 124 -0.73 19.55 5.84
N THR A 125 -0.69 18.83 6.97
CA THR A 125 0.24 19.09 8.09
C THR A 125 1.54 18.30 8.01
N LEU A 126 1.66 17.36 7.06
CA LEU A 126 2.91 16.69 6.70
C LEU A 126 3.70 17.47 5.63
#